data_AF-A0A1X7NX00-F1
#
_entry.id   AF-A0A1X7NX00-F1
#
_cell.length_a   1.000
_cell.length_b   1.000
_cell.length_c   1.000
_cell.angle_alpha   90.00
_cell.angle_beta   90.00
_cell.angle_gamma   90.00
#
_symmetry.space_group_name_H-M   'P 1'
#
loop_
_entity.id
_entity.type
_entity.pdbx_description
1 polymer ?
#
loop_
_entity_poly.entity_id
_entity_poly.type
_entity_poly.pdbx_seq_one_letter_code
_entity_poly.pdbx_strand_id
1 'polypeptide(L)'
;MTETARTNDRPTFTSTPSAAAKEPTEARHVPDTVSTTSQPVLGCRIDVSGRAFTVELEMAGIFLRQVRRSLRDGTGASVMLRHVDGIEMIPFTRATPFEVTDIVCPEGVEPAEARAAAGLRAR
;
A
#
# COMPACT_ATOMS: atom_id res chain seq x y z
N MET A 1 -30.80 -35.00 -48.15
CA MET A 1 -30.79 -33.62 -48.66
C MET A 1 -31.71 -32.81 -47.78
N THR A 2 -31.18 -31.98 -46.89
CA THR A 2 -31.93 -30.87 -46.26
C THR A 2 -30.96 -29.94 -45.54
N GLU A 3 -30.67 -28.82 -46.21
CA GLU A 3 -30.19 -27.58 -45.60
C GLU A 3 -31.22 -27.07 -44.59
N THR A 4 -30.76 -26.51 -43.47
CA THR A 4 -31.56 -25.57 -42.69
C THR A 4 -30.74 -24.35 -42.30
N ALA A 5 -31.40 -23.21 -42.44
CA ALA A 5 -30.86 -21.89 -42.62
C ALA A 5 -30.37 -21.21 -41.33
N ARG A 6 -29.50 -20.24 -41.61
CA ARG A 6 -28.99 -19.12 -40.83
C ARG A 6 -30.12 -18.19 -40.35
N THR A 7 -30.03 -17.68 -39.11
CA THR A 7 -30.69 -16.42 -38.71
C THR A 7 -29.78 -15.64 -37.75
N ASN A 8 -29.38 -14.45 -38.21
CA ASN A 8 -28.83 -13.36 -37.39
C ASN A 8 -29.93 -12.80 -36.49
N ASP A 9 -29.62 -12.47 -35.24
CA ASP A 9 -30.33 -11.37 -34.58
C ASP A 9 -29.37 -10.58 -33.67
N ARG A 10 -29.33 -9.28 -33.93
CA ARG A 10 -28.47 -8.28 -33.30
C ARG A 10 -29.43 -7.34 -32.55
N PRO A 11 -29.36 -7.23 -31.21
CA PRO A 11 -30.22 -6.26 -30.53
C PRO A 11 -29.72 -4.85 -30.81
N THR A 12 -30.59 -4.06 -31.42
CA THR A 12 -30.44 -2.61 -31.62
C THR A 12 -30.85 -1.93 -30.31
N PHE A 13 -29.95 -1.14 -29.74
CA PHE A 13 -30.25 -0.28 -28.59
C PHE A 13 -31.00 0.96 -29.09
N THR A 14 -32.26 1.10 -28.68
CA THR A 14 -33.09 2.28 -28.94
C THR A 14 -32.98 3.25 -27.77
N SER A 15 -32.52 4.47 -28.05
CA SER A 15 -32.42 5.59 -27.12
C SER A 15 -33.80 6.17 -26.74
N THR A 16 -33.91 6.71 -25.54
CA THR A 16 -34.87 7.79 -25.19
C THR A 16 -34.21 8.76 -24.21
N PRO A 17 -34.18 10.08 -24.49
CA PRO A 17 -34.02 11.09 -23.46
C PRO A 17 -35.40 11.67 -23.10
N SER A 18 -35.73 11.72 -21.81
CA SER A 18 -36.88 12.48 -21.31
C SER A 18 -36.42 13.41 -20.19
N ALA A 19 -36.62 14.70 -20.42
CA ALA A 19 -36.37 15.78 -19.47
C ALA A 19 -37.66 16.09 -18.70
N ALA A 20 -37.57 16.22 -17.38
CA ALA A 20 -38.01 17.39 -16.60
C ALA A 20 -38.28 17.07 -15.12
N ALA A 21 -37.55 17.81 -14.28
CA ALA A 21 -37.96 18.40 -13.00
C ALA A 21 -38.41 17.50 -11.83
N LYS A 22 -37.54 17.44 -10.80
CA LYS A 22 -37.85 17.88 -9.42
C LYS A 22 -36.56 17.94 -8.60
N GLU A 23 -36.43 19.01 -7.84
CA GLU A 23 -35.28 19.38 -7.00
C GLU A 23 -34.77 18.25 -6.10
N PRO A 24 -33.46 18.24 -5.82
CA PRO A 24 -32.99 17.90 -4.49
C PRO A 24 -32.13 19.04 -3.95
N THR A 25 -32.63 19.63 -2.87
CA THR A 25 -31.90 19.92 -1.63
C THR A 25 -30.44 20.33 -1.81
N GLU A 26 -30.20 21.59 -1.48
CA GLU A 26 -28.93 22.18 -1.07
C GLU A 26 -28.23 21.29 -0.01
N ALA A 27 -27.59 20.22 -0.46
CA ALA A 27 -26.56 19.52 0.30
C ALA A 27 -25.24 20.16 -0.12
N ARG A 28 -25.02 21.36 0.39
CA ARG A 28 -23.71 22.01 0.47
C ARG A 28 -22.86 21.22 1.47
N HIS A 29 -22.58 19.96 1.16
CA HIS A 29 -21.55 19.20 1.83
C HIS A 29 -20.36 19.22 0.89
N VAL A 30 -19.59 20.29 1.01
CA VAL A 30 -18.16 20.23 0.75
C VAL A 30 -17.68 19.03 1.58
N PRO A 31 -17.09 17.99 0.99
CA PRO A 31 -16.39 17.02 1.82
C PRO A 31 -15.35 17.82 2.56
N ASP A 32 -15.49 17.84 3.89
CA ASP A 32 -14.49 18.33 4.82
C ASP A 32 -13.12 18.01 4.25
N THR A 33 -12.34 19.07 4.05
CA THR A 33 -10.93 18.99 3.77
C THR A 33 -10.32 18.08 4.82
N VAL A 34 -10.16 16.80 4.48
CA VAL A 34 -9.24 15.91 5.16
C VAL A 34 -7.90 16.57 4.93
N SER A 35 -7.52 17.43 5.87
CA SER A 35 -6.16 17.91 6.05
C SER A 35 -5.35 16.69 6.46
N THR A 36 -5.17 15.77 5.53
CA THR A 36 -4.06 14.84 5.53
C THR A 36 -2.89 15.69 5.09
N THR A 37 -2.36 16.49 6.02
CA THR A 37 -0.93 16.77 6.01
C THR A 37 -0.23 15.44 6.31
N SER A 38 -0.38 14.49 5.37
CA SER A 38 0.32 13.21 5.38
C SER A 38 1.74 13.55 5.07
N GLN A 39 2.49 13.87 6.12
CA GLN A 39 3.93 14.02 6.06
C GLN A 39 4.50 12.86 5.24
N PRO A 40 5.35 13.13 4.25
CA PRO A 40 5.81 12.09 3.34
C PRO A 40 6.54 11.01 4.13
N VAL A 41 6.17 9.75 3.90
CA VAL A 41 6.84 8.60 4.51
C VAL A 41 8.19 8.41 3.82
N LEU A 42 9.25 8.50 4.61
CA LEU A 42 10.63 8.41 4.15
C LEU A 42 11.13 6.95 4.14
N GLY A 43 10.68 6.16 5.11
CA GLY A 43 11.07 4.77 5.31
C GLY A 43 10.26 4.16 6.44
N CYS A 44 10.72 3.02 6.96
CA CYS A 44 10.08 2.36 8.10
C CYS A 44 11.13 1.96 9.13
N ARG A 45 10.72 1.94 10.39
CA ARG A 45 11.38 1.21 11.45
C ARG A 45 10.64 -0.10 11.65
N ILE A 46 11.37 -1.21 11.63
CA ILE A 46 10.82 -2.54 11.87
C ILE A 46 11.42 -3.07 13.16
N ASP A 47 10.59 -3.29 14.17
CA ASP A 47 11.01 -3.90 15.42
C ASP A 47 10.65 -5.39 15.37
N VAL A 48 11.64 -6.29 15.44
CA VAL A 48 11.45 -7.74 15.44
C VAL A 48 12.12 -8.34 16.66
N SER A 49 11.34 -8.99 17.55
CA SER A 49 11.86 -9.66 18.75
C SER A 49 12.82 -8.79 19.59
N GLY A 50 12.49 -7.49 19.72
CA GLY A 50 13.30 -6.52 20.49
C GLY A 50 14.46 -5.89 19.73
N ARG A 51 14.59 -6.14 18.43
CA ARG A 51 15.63 -5.54 17.58
C ARG A 51 15.01 -4.57 16.58
N ALA A 52 15.51 -3.34 16.54
CA ALA A 52 15.03 -2.30 15.66
C ALA A 52 15.87 -2.24 14.38
N PHE A 53 15.21 -2.16 13.24
CA PHE A 53 15.83 -2.03 11.93
C PHE A 53 15.26 -0.84 11.20
N THR A 54 16.10 0.13 10.86
CA THR A 54 15.70 1.21 9.95
C THR A 54 15.88 0.75 8.51
N VAL A 55 14.82 0.85 7.72
CA VAL A 55 14.78 0.35 6.35
C VAL A 55 14.17 1.36 5.40
N GLU A 56 14.61 1.30 4.15
CA GLU A 56 13.97 2.00 3.05
C GLU A 56 12.54 1.49 2.85
N LEU A 57 11.63 2.37 2.45
CA LEU A 57 10.20 2.03 2.25
C LEU A 57 10.01 0.84 1.29
N GLU A 58 10.80 0.78 0.22
CA GLU A 58 10.81 -0.34 -0.73
C GLU A 58 11.20 -1.66 -0.05
N MET A 59 12.22 -1.63 0.80
CA MET A 59 12.71 -2.82 1.52
C MET A 59 11.71 -3.30 2.57
N ALA A 60 11.02 -2.39 3.26
CA ALA A 60 9.91 -2.74 4.16
C ALA A 60 8.81 -3.52 3.42
N GLY A 61 8.43 -3.06 2.22
CA GLY A 61 7.46 -3.75 1.38
C GLY A 61 7.91 -5.15 0.97
N ILE A 62 9.20 -5.34 0.63
CA ILE A 62 9.77 -6.66 0.32
C ILE A 62 9.70 -7.58 1.54
N PHE A 63 10.14 -7.10 2.70
CA PHE A 63 10.10 -7.84 3.96
C PHE A 63 8.69 -8.31 4.30
N LEU A 64 7.70 -7.41 4.27
CA LEU A 64 6.31 -7.74 4.58
C LEU A 64 5.73 -8.79 3.62
N ARG A 65 6.10 -8.75 2.34
CA ARG A 65 5.70 -9.79 1.37
C ARG A 65 6.31 -11.16 1.72
N GLN A 66 7.59 -11.19 2.10
CA GLN A 66 8.27 -12.43 2.51
C GLN A 66 7.65 -13.01 3.79
N VAL A 67 7.42 -12.17 4.80
CA VAL A 67 6.75 -12.56 6.06
C VAL A 67 5.36 -13.14 5.78
N ARG A 68 4.53 -12.43 5.01
CA ARG A 68 3.17 -12.91 4.66
C ARG A 68 3.19 -14.26 3.93
N ARG A 69 4.19 -14.49 3.07
CA ARG A 69 4.37 -15.78 2.40
C ARG A 69 4.79 -16.87 3.38
N SER A 70 5.79 -16.61 4.22
CA SER A 70 6.26 -17.53 5.25
C SER A 70 5.15 -17.97 6.21
N LEU A 71 4.32 -17.03 6.67
CA LEU A 71 3.21 -17.31 7.59
C LEU A 71 2.11 -18.15 6.95
N ARG A 72 1.91 -18.00 5.62
CA ARG A 72 0.95 -18.81 4.84
C ARG A 72 1.41 -20.26 4.74
N ASP A 73 2.70 -20.49 4.51
CA ASP A 73 3.27 -21.82 4.35
C ASP A 73 3.38 -22.58 5.71
N GLY A 74 3.33 -21.86 6.83
CA GLY A 74 3.09 -22.41 8.17
C GLY A 74 4.31 -23.04 8.86
N THR A 75 5.42 -23.18 8.16
CA THR A 75 6.66 -23.81 8.66
C THR A 75 7.63 -22.84 9.34
N GLY A 76 7.38 -21.53 9.26
CA GLY A 76 8.39 -20.53 9.58
C GLY A 76 9.50 -20.51 8.52
N ALA A 77 10.09 -19.34 8.28
CA ALA A 77 11.15 -19.17 7.30
C ALA A 77 12.17 -18.14 7.77
N SER A 78 13.37 -18.23 7.21
CA SER A 78 14.35 -17.15 7.31
C SER A 78 14.00 -16.06 6.30
N VAL A 79 13.71 -14.86 6.79
CA VAL A 79 13.36 -13.69 5.98
C VAL A 79 14.59 -12.80 5.88
N MET A 80 14.92 -12.38 4.66
CA MET A 80 16.06 -11.48 4.45
C MET A 80 15.59 -10.03 4.55
N LEU A 81 16.21 -9.26 5.43
CA LEU A 81 15.96 -7.85 5.64
C LEU A 81 17.19 -7.03 5.28
N ARG A 82 17.06 -6.12 4.31
CA ARG A 82 18.07 -5.09 4.06
C ARG A 82 17.71 -3.84 4.85
N HIS A 83 18.60 -3.44 5.74
CA HIS A 83 18.50 -2.23 6.56
C HIS A 83 19.68 -1.31 6.31
N VAL A 84 19.70 -0.16 6.98
CA VAL A 84 20.74 0.86 6.81
C VAL A 84 22.14 0.36 7.16
N ASP A 85 22.26 -0.52 8.16
CA ASP A 85 23.55 -1.07 8.60
C ASP A 85 23.99 -2.32 7.83
N GLY A 86 23.12 -2.90 6.98
CA GLY A 86 23.49 -4.10 6.22
C GLY A 86 22.31 -4.98 5.80
N ILE A 87 22.59 -6.28 5.73
CA ILE A 87 21.61 -7.31 5.39
C ILE A 87 21.59 -8.30 6.54
N GLU A 88 20.39 -8.61 7.02
CA GLU A 88 20.17 -9.54 8.10
C GLU A 88 19.18 -10.64 7.71
N MET A 89 19.49 -11.87 8.13
CA MET A 89 18.61 -13.02 7.98
C MET A 89 17.89 -13.26 9.30
N ILE A 90 16.58 -13.01 9.30
CA ILE A 90 15.76 -13.06 10.51
C ILE A 90 14.92 -14.34 10.50
N PRO A 91 15.08 -15.23 11.50
CA PRO A 91 14.19 -16.38 11.64
C PRO A 91 12.79 -15.88 12.01
N PHE A 92 11.82 -16.21 11.17
CA PHE A 92 10.46 -15.71 11.29
C PHE A 92 9.48 -16.87 11.41
N THR A 93 8.65 -16.83 12.45
CA THR A 93 7.57 -17.80 12.69
C THR A 93 6.28 -17.06 13.04
N ARG A 94 5.17 -17.79 13.16
CA ARG A 94 3.91 -17.20 13.66
C ARG A 94 4.02 -16.66 15.08
N ALA A 95 4.97 -17.15 15.87
CA ALA A 95 5.20 -16.69 17.23
C ALA A 95 6.17 -15.50 17.30
N THR A 96 6.80 -15.09 16.20
CA THR A 96 7.75 -13.99 16.17
C THR A 96 6.99 -12.66 16.20
N PRO A 97 7.06 -11.89 17.31
CA PRO A 97 6.42 -10.57 17.36
C PRO A 97 7.19 -9.60 16.48
N PHE A 98 6.45 -8.77 15.75
CA PHE A 98 7.02 -7.68 14.98
C PHE A 98 6.08 -6.48 14.88
N GLU A 99 6.66 -5.30 14.76
CA GLU A 99 5.97 -4.04 14.53
C GLU A 99 6.63 -3.29 13.38
N VAL A 100 5.84 -2.51 12.63
CA VAL A 100 6.32 -1.62 11.58
C VAL A 100 5.79 -0.24 11.86
N THR A 101 6.69 0.72 12.01
CA THR A 101 6.38 2.12 12.25
C THR A 101 6.92 2.96 11.11
N ASP A 102 6.09 3.85 10.56
CA ASP A 102 6.51 4.75 9.48
C ASP A 102 7.46 5.82 10.01
N ILE A 103 8.52 6.08 9.26
CA ILE A 103 9.41 7.21 9.48
C ILE A 103 8.91 8.33 8.57
N VAL A 104 8.25 9.32 9.15
CA VAL A 104 7.67 10.45 8.43
C VAL A 104 8.64 11.64 8.38
N CYS A 105 8.54 12.44 7.34
CA CYS A 105 9.27 13.69 7.25
C CYS A 105 8.65 14.75 8.18
N PRO A 106 9.38 15.27 9.18
CA PRO A 106 8.86 16.32 10.03
C PRO A 106 8.57 17.59 9.23
N GLU A 107 7.60 18.37 9.70
CA GLU A 107 7.24 19.65 9.09
C GLU A 107 8.40 20.65 9.13
N GLY A 108 8.63 21.33 8.01
CA GLY A 108 9.67 22.35 7.89
C GLY A 108 11.10 21.81 7.74
N VAL A 109 11.29 20.49 7.61
CA VAL A 109 12.59 19.86 7.36
C VAL A 109 12.66 19.36 5.92
N GLU A 110 13.79 19.59 5.26
CA GLU A 110 14.02 19.07 3.92
C GLU A 110 14.03 17.53 3.93
N PRO A 111 13.33 16.84 3.00
CA PRO A 111 13.26 15.39 2.99
C PRO A 111 14.63 14.69 2.98
N ALA A 112 15.62 15.27 2.28
CA ALA A 112 16.97 14.72 2.26
C ALA A 112 17.66 14.79 3.63
N GLU A 113 17.45 15.87 4.39
CA GLU A 113 17.96 16.05 5.75
C GLU A 113 17.27 15.10 6.73
N ALA A 114 15.94 15.01 6.67
CA ALA A 114 15.18 14.08 7.50
C ALA A 114 15.57 12.61 7.23
N ARG A 115 15.84 12.26 5.96
CA ARG A 115 16.36 10.94 5.58
C ARG A 115 17.73 10.69 6.17
N ALA A 116 18.66 11.64 6.05
CA ALA A 116 20.00 11.52 6.59
C ALA A 116 19.98 11.36 8.12
N ALA A 117 19.13 12.11 8.83
CA ALA A 117 18.94 12.00 10.27
C ALA A 117 18.41 10.62 10.68
N ALA A 118 17.58 9.99 9.84
CA ALA A 118 17.09 8.63 10.05
C ALA A 118 18.09 7.54 9.58
N GLY A 119 19.26 7.90 9.04
CA GLY A 119 20.21 6.95 8.47
C GLY A 119 19.82 6.38 7.10
N LEU A 120 18.73 6.90 6.49
CA LEU A 120 18.28 6.54 5.16
C LEU A 120 19.14 7.23 4.10
N ARG A 121 19.16 6.69 2.88
CA ARG A 121 19.91 7.32 1.79
C ARG A 121 19.29 8.66 1.43
N ALA A 122 20.09 9.72 1.43
CA ALA A 122 19.73 10.99 0.81
C ALA A 122 19.45 10.73 -0.67
N ARG A 123 18.25 11.09 -1.13
CA ARG A 123 17.81 10.98 -2.52
C ARG A 123 17.22 12.31 -2.93
#